data_AF-A0A3D4DUK2-F1
#
_entry.id   AF-A0A3D4DUK2-F1
#
_cell.length_a   1.000
_cell.length_b   1.000
_cell.length_c   1.000
_cell.angle_alpha   90.00
_cell.angle_beta   90.00
_cell.angle_gamma   90.00
#
_symmetry.space_group_name_H-M   'P 1'
#
loop_
_entity.id
_entity.type
_entity.pdbx_description
1 polymer ?
#
loop_
_entity_poly.entity_id
_entity_poly.type
_entity_poly.pdbx_seq_one_letter_code
_entity_poly.pdbx_strand_id
1 'polypeptide(L)'
;GGLSGSVTGEKRARGFADKLAELALGLEIVASLPGDWDRGKAANITNDLLTRNPDLVAIFAANDGMALGAVESVFAAGKGGDVVIVGVDGNSDAVKSIQEGRLTASVAQLPYLVGKQAVENVKTAVEGAAVEKEVIVPTLVLTKEVMDAGTEPLLEFVK
;
A
#
# COMPACT_ATOMS: atom_id res chain seq x y z
N GLY A 1 -8.64 6.08 0.45
CA GLY A 1 -8.55 6.15 -1.02
C GLY A 1 -7.51 7.16 -1.46
N GLY A 2 -7.20 7.23 -2.77
CA GLY A 2 -6.26 8.21 -3.35
C GLY A 2 -6.89 9.57 -3.65
N LEU A 3 -6.38 10.28 -4.66
CA LEU A 3 -7.03 11.47 -5.24
C LEU A 3 -8.45 11.15 -5.69
N SER A 4 -9.39 12.02 -5.31
CA SER A 4 -10.78 11.91 -5.74
C SER A 4 -10.89 11.77 -7.26
N GLY A 5 -11.61 10.76 -7.74
CA GLY A 5 -11.74 10.42 -9.16
C GLY A 5 -10.52 9.73 -9.78
N SER A 6 -9.47 9.43 -9.01
CA SER A 6 -8.31 8.68 -9.51
C SER A 6 -8.62 7.19 -9.62
N VAL A 7 -8.59 6.69 -10.86
CA VAL A 7 -8.80 5.26 -11.17
C VAL A 7 -7.87 4.35 -10.36
N THR A 8 -6.60 4.74 -10.18
CA THR A 8 -5.63 3.94 -9.40
C THR A 8 -6.03 3.85 -7.93
N GLY A 9 -6.36 4.98 -7.31
CA GLY A 9 -6.77 5.04 -5.91
C GLY A 9 -8.07 4.28 -5.66
N GLU A 10 -9.02 4.37 -6.59
CA GLU A 10 -10.28 3.64 -6.53
C GLU A 10 -10.09 2.14 -6.70
N LYS A 11 -9.26 1.70 -7.65
CA LYS A 11 -8.97 0.28 -7.85
C LYS A 11 -8.30 -0.34 -6.62
N ARG A 12 -7.31 0.33 -6.03
CA ARG A 12 -6.65 -0.12 -4.78
C ARG A 12 -7.65 -0.24 -3.64
N ALA A 13 -8.46 0.80 -3.40
CA ALA A 13 -9.44 0.81 -2.31
C ALA A 13 -10.55 -0.25 -2.50
N ARG A 14 -11.06 -0.39 -3.72
CA ARG A 14 -12.11 -1.37 -4.05
C ARG A 14 -11.61 -2.79 -3.94
N GLY A 15 -10.44 -3.10 -4.54
CA GLY A 15 -9.86 -4.44 -4.46
C GLY A 15 -9.58 -4.87 -3.01
N PHE A 16 -9.15 -3.93 -2.16
CA PHE A 16 -9.02 -4.19 -0.72
C PHE A 16 -10.37 -4.47 -0.06
N ALA A 17 -11.38 -3.60 -0.28
CA ALA A 17 -12.71 -3.76 0.31
C ALA A 17 -13.38 -5.07 -0.09
N ASP A 18 -13.30 -5.44 -1.38
CA ASP A 18 -13.86 -6.68 -1.92
C ASP A 18 -13.21 -7.90 -1.23
N LYS A 19 -11.89 -7.93 -1.12
CA LYS A 19 -11.18 -9.04 -0.46
C LYS A 19 -11.38 -9.08 1.04
N LEU A 20 -11.53 -7.93 1.70
CA LEU A 20 -11.86 -7.87 3.12
C LEU A 20 -13.23 -8.49 3.39
N ALA A 21 -14.24 -8.17 2.57
CA ALA A 21 -15.57 -8.74 2.68
C ALA A 21 -15.60 -10.26 2.45
N GLU A 22 -14.69 -10.79 1.64
CA GLU A 22 -14.56 -12.24 1.42
C GLU A 22 -13.80 -12.95 2.55
N LEU A 23 -12.71 -12.36 3.06
CA LEU A 23 -11.74 -13.06 3.90
C LEU A 23 -11.87 -12.73 5.40
N ALA A 24 -12.47 -11.60 5.75
CA ALA A 24 -12.50 -11.09 7.12
C ALA A 24 -13.93 -10.67 7.52
N LEU A 25 -14.84 -11.65 7.56
CA LEU A 25 -16.26 -11.45 7.87
C LEU A 25 -16.55 -10.77 9.23
N GLY A 26 -15.56 -10.73 10.13
CA GLY A 26 -15.65 -10.05 11.42
C GLY A 26 -15.17 -8.59 11.42
N LEU A 27 -14.72 -8.06 10.28
CA LEU A 27 -14.26 -6.68 10.14
C LEU A 27 -15.27 -5.86 9.34
N GLU A 28 -15.52 -4.64 9.80
CA GLU A 28 -16.38 -3.66 9.14
C GLU A 28 -15.56 -2.46 8.65
N ILE A 29 -15.88 -1.98 7.44
CA ILE A 29 -15.31 -0.74 6.92
C ILE A 29 -16.10 0.44 7.50
N VAL A 30 -15.61 1.01 8.59
CA VAL A 30 -16.26 2.15 9.28
C VAL A 30 -16.14 3.48 8.51
N ALA A 31 -15.14 3.59 7.62
CA ALA A 31 -14.95 4.75 6.76
C ALA A 31 -14.10 4.45 5.52
N SER A 32 -14.38 5.14 4.42
CA SER A 32 -13.51 5.18 3.24
C SER A 32 -13.50 6.59 2.66
N LEU A 33 -12.38 7.28 2.83
CA LEU A 33 -12.23 8.70 2.49
C LEU A 33 -11.09 8.92 1.50
N PRO A 34 -11.19 9.91 0.59
CA PRO A 34 -10.08 10.29 -0.28
C PRO A 34 -9.02 11.02 0.54
N GLY A 35 -7.81 10.46 0.59
CA GLY A 35 -6.65 11.09 1.23
C GLY A 35 -5.85 11.96 0.26
N ASP A 36 -6.22 11.99 -1.02
CA ASP A 36 -5.64 12.83 -2.07
C ASP A 36 -4.13 12.72 -2.27
N TRP A 37 -3.57 11.54 -1.97
CA TRP A 37 -2.13 11.28 -1.99
C TRP A 37 -1.34 12.19 -1.04
N ASP A 38 -2.03 12.86 -0.12
CA ASP A 38 -1.47 13.86 0.78
C ASP A 38 -1.30 13.27 2.19
N ARG A 39 -0.06 13.32 2.67
CA ARG A 39 0.33 12.75 3.97
C ARG A 39 -0.33 13.48 5.14
N GLY A 40 -0.42 14.81 5.09
CA GLY A 40 -1.02 15.61 6.16
C GLY A 40 -2.54 15.42 6.23
N LYS A 41 -3.20 15.35 5.08
CA LYS A 41 -4.63 15.04 4.98
C LYS A 41 -4.93 13.65 5.53
N ALA A 42 -4.13 12.64 5.18
CA ALA A 42 -4.28 11.30 5.72
C ALA A 42 -4.12 11.25 7.25
N ALA A 43 -3.16 12.00 7.80
CA ALA A 43 -3.00 12.14 9.25
C ALA A 43 -4.26 12.77 9.90
N ASN A 44 -4.78 13.87 9.34
CA ASN A 44 -6.00 14.52 9.85
C ASN A 44 -7.20 13.57 9.81
N ILE A 45 -7.41 12.86 8.69
CA ILE A 45 -8.47 11.84 8.57
C ILE A 45 -8.28 10.76 9.64
N THR A 46 -7.05 10.29 9.86
CA THR A 46 -6.77 9.24 10.83
C THR A 46 -7.08 9.69 12.25
N ASN A 47 -6.71 10.91 12.64
CA ASN A 47 -7.04 11.48 13.95
C ASN A 47 -8.56 11.53 14.19
N ASP A 48 -9.31 11.98 13.19
CA ASP A 48 -10.78 12.04 13.25
C ASP A 48 -11.39 10.64 13.40
N LEU A 49 -10.89 9.66 12.64
CA LEU A 49 -11.39 8.28 12.68
C LEU A 49 -11.06 7.57 13.98
N LEU A 50 -9.86 7.75 14.54
CA LEU A 50 -9.47 7.21 15.85
C LEU A 50 -10.35 7.77 16.98
N THR A 51 -10.75 9.04 16.88
CA THR A 51 -11.63 9.68 17.87
C THR A 51 -13.06 9.13 17.77
N ARG A 52 -13.56 8.91 16.54
CA ARG A 52 -14.94 8.44 16.30
C ARG A 52 -15.10 6.93 16.48
N ASN A 53 -14.03 6.15 16.30
CA ASN A 53 -14.04 4.70 16.32
C ASN A 53 -12.91 4.22 17.26
N PRO A 54 -13.15 4.21 18.59
CA PRO A 54 -12.11 3.85 19.56
C PRO A 54 -11.62 2.41 19.43
N ASP A 55 -12.41 1.55 18.78
CA ASP A 55 -12.18 0.16 18.42
C ASP A 55 -11.58 -0.03 17.01
N LEU A 56 -11.13 1.04 16.35
CA LEU A 56 -10.43 0.93 15.06
C LEU A 56 -9.17 0.06 15.23
N VAL A 57 -9.11 -1.05 14.50
CA VAL A 57 -7.99 -2.01 14.55
C VAL A 57 -7.10 -2.01 13.32
N ALA A 58 -7.54 -1.41 12.21
CA ALA A 58 -6.78 -1.42 10.97
C ALA A 58 -7.04 -0.19 10.08
N ILE A 59 -6.01 0.21 9.33
CA ILE A 59 -6.05 1.25 8.32
C ILE A 59 -5.36 0.73 7.06
N PHE A 60 -6.07 0.79 5.94
CA PHE A 60 -5.49 0.63 4.61
C PHE A 60 -5.39 1.98 3.92
N ALA A 61 -4.18 2.35 3.52
CA ALA A 61 -3.91 3.55 2.74
C ALA A 61 -3.54 3.17 1.31
N ALA A 62 -4.15 3.85 0.34
CA ALA A 62 -3.94 3.53 -1.07
C ALA A 62 -2.53 3.89 -1.57
N ASN A 63 -1.69 4.55 -0.77
CA ASN A 63 -0.25 4.68 -1.00
C ASN A 63 0.51 4.82 0.33
N ASP A 64 1.83 4.71 0.27
CA ASP A 64 2.72 4.78 1.43
C ASP A 64 2.79 6.17 2.05
N GLY A 65 2.73 7.24 1.26
CA GLY A 65 2.74 8.60 1.79
C GLY A 65 1.57 8.85 2.75
N MET A 66 0.38 8.40 2.38
CA MET A 66 -0.80 8.46 3.26
C MET A 66 -0.72 7.45 4.41
N ALA A 67 -0.20 6.24 4.17
CA ALA A 67 0.01 5.24 5.22
C ALA A 67 0.89 5.80 6.34
N LEU A 68 1.99 6.46 5.96
CA LEU A 68 2.91 7.09 6.88
C LEU A 68 2.30 8.30 7.59
N GLY A 69 1.32 8.99 7.00
CA GLY A 69 0.52 10.00 7.71
C GLY A 69 -0.35 9.36 8.80
N ALA A 70 -0.98 8.22 8.50
CA ALA A 70 -1.75 7.46 9.47
C ALA A 70 -0.87 6.91 10.60
N VAL A 71 0.35 6.43 10.30
CA VAL A 71 1.35 6.01 11.30
C VAL A 71 1.61 7.11 12.31
N GLU A 72 1.89 8.34 11.88
CA GLU A 72 2.16 9.45 12.80
C GLU A 72 0.99 9.71 13.75
N SER A 73 -0.23 9.73 13.21
CA SER A 73 -1.46 9.92 13.99
C SER A 73 -1.72 8.81 15.00
N VAL A 74 -1.61 7.55 14.58
CA VAL A 74 -1.83 6.37 15.44
C VAL A 74 -0.82 6.34 16.58
N PHE A 75 0.46 6.59 16.29
CA PHE A 75 1.50 6.62 17.32
C PHE A 75 1.35 7.81 18.27
N ALA A 76 1.00 8.99 17.75
CA ALA A 76 0.71 10.16 18.59
C ALA A 76 -0.48 9.93 19.53
N ALA A 77 -1.47 9.12 19.10
CA ALA A 77 -2.62 8.71 19.92
C ALA A 77 -2.29 7.58 20.91
N GLY A 78 -1.03 7.11 20.98
CA GLY A 78 -0.62 6.02 21.86
C GLY A 78 -1.11 4.63 21.44
N LYS A 79 -1.59 4.48 20.20
CA LYS A 79 -2.21 3.24 19.65
C LYS A 79 -1.29 2.50 18.66
N GLY A 80 0.00 2.82 18.65
CA GLY A 80 0.99 2.27 17.70
C GLY A 80 1.12 0.75 17.70
N GLY A 81 0.80 0.08 18.80
CA GLY A 81 0.78 -1.38 18.91
C GLY A 81 -0.59 -2.02 18.64
N ASP A 82 -1.65 -1.20 18.52
CA ASP A 82 -3.04 -1.68 18.49
C ASP A 82 -3.66 -1.61 17.10
N VAL A 83 -3.11 -0.78 16.20
CA VAL A 83 -3.68 -0.54 14.86
C VAL A 83 -2.73 -1.04 13.79
N VAL A 84 -3.20 -1.99 12.98
CA VAL A 84 -2.52 -2.45 11.77
C VAL A 84 -2.59 -1.37 10.69
N ILE A 85 -1.45 -1.02 10.08
CA ILE A 85 -1.41 -0.01 9.02
C ILE A 85 -0.72 -0.60 7.79
N VAL A 86 -1.43 -0.59 6.67
CA VAL A 86 -0.93 -1.13 5.39
C VAL A 86 -0.93 -0.05 4.32
N GLY A 87 0.23 0.13 3.69
CA GLY A 87 0.44 1.01 2.54
C GLY A 87 0.56 0.26 1.21
N VAL A 88 0.84 1.03 0.17
CA VAL A 88 1.14 0.54 -1.17
C VAL A 88 2.23 1.45 -1.73
N ASP A 89 3.21 0.88 -2.42
CA ASP A 89 4.26 1.48 -3.27
C ASP A 89 5.61 0.86 -2.94
N GLY A 90 5.89 0.61 -1.65
CA GLY A 90 7.17 0.06 -1.16
C GLY A 90 8.30 1.07 -1.20
N ASN A 91 8.03 2.34 -0.89
CA ASN A 91 9.06 3.38 -0.93
C ASN A 91 10.01 3.31 0.28
N SER A 92 11.17 3.97 0.18
CA SER A 92 12.22 3.93 1.21
C SER A 92 11.75 4.35 2.60
N ASP A 93 10.83 5.32 2.69
CA ASP A 93 10.29 5.78 3.97
C ASP A 93 9.37 4.71 4.59
N ALA A 94 8.58 4.02 3.78
CA ALA A 94 7.75 2.90 4.21
C ALA A 94 8.61 1.72 4.66
N VAL A 95 9.64 1.36 3.88
CA VAL A 95 10.62 0.32 4.24
C VAL A 95 11.23 0.61 5.60
N LYS A 96 11.72 1.83 5.81
CA LYS A 96 12.28 2.26 7.10
C LYS A 96 11.24 2.17 8.22
N SER A 97 10.03 2.66 8.00
CA SER A 97 8.96 2.63 8.99
C SER A 97 8.55 1.20 9.38
N ILE A 98 8.58 0.25 8.43
CA ILE A 98 8.34 -1.18 8.69
C ILE A 98 9.50 -1.77 9.51
N GLN A 99 10.75 -1.45 9.17
CA GLN A 99 11.92 -1.92 9.93
C GLN A 99 11.90 -1.43 11.38
N GLU A 100 11.42 -0.21 11.61
CA GLU A 100 11.19 0.41 12.92
C GLU A 100 9.97 -0.17 13.66
N GLY A 101 9.18 -1.05 13.02
CA GLY A 101 7.98 -1.66 13.60
C GLY A 101 6.80 -0.70 13.72
N ARG A 102 6.80 0.40 12.96
CA ARG A 102 5.72 1.41 12.99
C ARG A 102 4.65 1.14 11.93
N LEU A 103 5.06 1.02 10.67
CA LEU A 103 4.17 0.61 9.58
C LEU A 103 4.12 -0.92 9.54
N THR A 104 2.93 -1.52 9.46
CA THR A 104 2.82 -3.00 9.50
C THR A 104 3.26 -3.64 8.20
N ALA A 105 2.82 -3.09 7.07
CA ALA A 105 3.20 -3.61 5.76
C ALA A 105 3.07 -2.56 4.65
N SER A 106 3.72 -2.82 3.52
CA SER A 106 3.45 -2.14 2.26
C SER A 106 3.41 -3.13 1.11
N VAL A 107 2.45 -2.98 0.20
CA VAL A 107 2.47 -3.70 -1.08
C VAL A 107 3.42 -2.97 -2.02
N ALA A 108 4.66 -3.42 -2.10
CA ALA A 108 5.69 -2.84 -2.94
C ALA A 108 5.38 -3.04 -4.42
N GLN A 109 5.42 -1.93 -5.15
CA GLN A 109 5.55 -1.96 -6.59
C GLN A 109 7.02 -2.16 -6.94
N LEU A 110 7.29 -2.74 -8.11
CA LEU A 110 8.65 -3.02 -8.57
C LEU A 110 8.93 -2.25 -9.87
N PRO A 111 9.14 -0.92 -9.82
CA PRO A 111 9.31 -0.08 -11.02
C PRO A 111 10.42 -0.54 -11.96
N TYR A 112 11.47 -1.15 -11.43
CA TYR A 112 12.53 -1.74 -12.25
C TYR A 112 11.98 -2.85 -13.16
N LEU A 113 11.18 -3.77 -12.62
CA LEU A 113 10.56 -4.85 -13.40
C LEU A 113 9.52 -4.31 -14.37
N VAL A 114 8.76 -3.28 -13.98
CA VAL A 114 7.82 -2.59 -14.88
C VAL A 114 8.56 -1.99 -16.07
N GLY A 115 9.66 -1.26 -15.83
CA GLY A 115 10.48 -0.68 -16.88
C GLY A 115 11.14 -1.72 -17.77
N LYS A 116 11.70 -2.79 -17.19
CA LYS A 116 12.28 -3.92 -17.93
C LYS A 116 11.25 -4.57 -18.86
N GLN A 117 10.08 -4.93 -18.33
CA GLN A 117 9.01 -5.54 -19.11
C GLN A 117 8.53 -4.62 -20.24
N ALA A 118 8.44 -3.31 -19.99
CA ALA A 118 8.06 -2.34 -21.02
C ALA A 118 9.07 -2.31 -22.18
N VAL A 119 10.38 -2.33 -21.88
CA VAL A 119 11.43 -2.35 -22.91
C VAL A 119 11.42 -3.67 -23.69
N GLU A 120 11.25 -4.80 -22.99
CA GLU A 120 11.13 -6.13 -23.63
C GLU A 120 9.94 -6.18 -24.59
N ASN A 121 8.79 -5.65 -24.17
CA ASN A 121 7.59 -5.55 -25.01
C ASN A 121 7.82 -4.67 -26.26
N VAL A 122 8.50 -3.53 -26.12
CA VAL A 122 8.85 -2.68 -27.27
C VAL A 122 9.72 -3.45 -28.26
N LYS A 123 10.72 -4.19 -27.77
CA LYS A 123 11.58 -5.02 -28.62
C LYS A 123 10.76 -6.06 -29.39
N THR A 124 9.90 -6.82 -28.70
CA THR A 124 8.99 -7.81 -29.31
C THR A 124 8.13 -7.20 -30.41
N ALA A 125 7.55 -6.02 -30.15
CA ALA A 125 6.72 -5.32 -31.13
C ALA A 125 7.51 -4.85 -32.37
N VAL A 126 8.74 -4.34 -32.18
CA VAL A 126 9.62 -3.92 -33.28
C VAL A 126 10.07 -5.11 -34.14
N GLU A 127 10.20 -6.29 -33.54
CA GLU A 127 10.48 -7.56 -34.24
C GLU A 127 9.25 -8.14 -34.96
N GLY A 128 8.09 -7.47 -34.89
CA GLY A 128 6.87 -7.85 -35.59
C GLY A 128 6.02 -8.90 -34.86
N ALA A 129 6.38 -9.26 -33.63
CA ALA A 129 5.59 -10.16 -32.80
C ALA A 129 4.50 -9.40 -32.02
N ALA A 130 3.41 -10.11 -31.70
CA ALA A 130 2.32 -9.55 -30.91
C ALA A 130 2.72 -9.39 -29.44
N VAL A 131 2.22 -8.33 -28.80
CA VAL A 131 2.37 -8.08 -27.37
C VAL A 131 0.98 -8.07 -26.73
N GLU A 132 0.87 -8.65 -25.53
CA GLU A 132 -0.36 -8.64 -24.77
C GLU A 132 -0.80 -7.21 -24.42
N LYS A 133 -2.12 -6.97 -24.48
CA LYS A 133 -2.70 -5.66 -24.18
C LYS A 133 -2.54 -5.29 -22.70
N GLU A 134 -2.58 -6.27 -21.82
CA GLU A 134 -2.45 -6.11 -20.37
C GLU A 134 -1.36 -7.06 -19.89
N VAL A 135 -0.32 -6.49 -19.27
CA VAL A 135 0.79 -7.26 -18.72
C VAL A 135 0.86 -7.02 -17.22
N ILE A 136 0.73 -8.10 -16.45
CA ILE A 136 0.80 -8.04 -14.99
C ILE A 136 2.25 -8.23 -14.57
N VAL A 137 2.80 -7.21 -13.91
CA VAL A 137 4.13 -7.26 -13.30
C VAL A 137 3.95 -7.62 -11.82
N PRO A 138 4.79 -8.50 -11.27
CA PRO A 138 4.68 -8.91 -9.87
C PRO A 138 4.82 -7.73 -8.90
N THR A 139 4.18 -7.89 -7.76
CA THR A 139 4.30 -7.03 -6.57
C THR A 139 4.83 -7.87 -5.41
N LEU A 140 5.40 -7.22 -4.40
CA LEU A 140 5.89 -7.90 -3.19
C LEU A 140 5.20 -7.30 -1.96
N VAL A 141 4.67 -8.13 -1.06
CA VAL A 141 4.21 -7.64 0.24
C VAL A 141 5.43 -7.53 1.15
N LEU A 142 5.76 -6.30 1.55
CA LEU A 142 6.81 -6.02 2.51
C LEU A 142 6.25 -6.04 3.92
N THR A 143 6.80 -6.92 4.74
CA THR A 143 6.69 -6.88 6.20
C THR A 143 8.09 -6.93 6.79
N LYS A 144 8.22 -6.67 8.09
CA LYS A 144 9.52 -6.79 8.77
C LYS A 144 10.09 -8.20 8.62
N GLU A 145 9.25 -9.22 8.77
CA GLU A 145 9.63 -10.63 8.65
C GLU A 145 10.14 -10.97 7.25
N VAL A 146 9.46 -10.49 6.20
CA VAL A 146 9.90 -10.69 4.81
C VAL A 146 11.28 -10.09 4.58
N MET A 147 11.50 -8.86 5.05
CA MET A 147 12.79 -8.17 4.91
C MET A 147 13.90 -8.81 5.73
N ASP A 148 13.61 -9.18 6.99
CA ASP A 148 14.58 -9.79 7.90
C ASP A 148 14.95 -11.21 7.43
N ALA A 149 14.01 -11.96 6.83
CA ALA A 149 14.30 -13.27 6.25
C ALA A 149 15.22 -13.17 5.03
N GLY A 150 15.07 -12.13 4.20
CA GLY A 150 15.95 -11.87 3.05
C GLY A 150 15.93 -12.96 1.98
N THR A 151 14.95 -13.88 2.01
CA THR A 151 14.86 -15.02 1.10
C THR A 151 13.97 -14.76 -0.12
N GLU A 152 13.16 -13.70 -0.08
CA GLU A 152 12.29 -13.31 -1.20
C GLU A 152 13.12 -12.72 -2.34
N PRO A 153 13.17 -13.36 -3.53
CA PRO A 153 14.05 -12.91 -4.61
C PRO A 153 13.74 -11.48 -5.08
N LEU A 154 12.47 -11.07 -4.99
CA LEU A 154 12.03 -9.75 -5.44
C LEU A 154 12.53 -8.60 -4.54
N LEU A 155 13.09 -8.89 -3.37
CA LEU A 155 13.67 -7.87 -2.47
C LEU A 155 14.79 -7.08 -3.14
N GLU A 156 15.54 -7.68 -4.08
CA GLU A 156 16.60 -6.97 -4.81
C GLU A 156 16.10 -5.77 -5.63
N PHE A 157 14.80 -5.74 -5.94
CA PHE A 157 14.16 -4.69 -6.73
C PHE A 157 13.46 -3.63 -5.87
N VAL A 158 13.45 -3.81 -4.55
CA VAL A 158 12.96 -2.84 -3.58
C VAL A 158 14.08 -1.82 -3.30
N LYS A 159 13.75 -0.53 -3.33
CA LYS A 159 14.73 0.56 -3.19
C LYS A 159 14.51 1.38 -1.94
#